data_AF-A0A836SL28-F1
#
_entry.id   AF-A0A836SL28-F1
#
_cell.length_a   1.000
_cell.length_b   1.000
_cell.length_c   1.000
_cell.angle_alpha   90.00
_cell.angle_beta   90.00
_cell.angle_gamma   90.00
#
_symmetry.space_group_name_H-M   'P 1'
#
loop_
_entity.id
_entity.type
_entity.pdbx_description
1 polymer ?
#
loop_
_entity_poly.entity_id
_entity_poly.type
_entity_poly.pdbx_seq_one_letter_code
_entity_poly.pdbx_strand_id
1 'polypeptide(L)'
;MANPNTMVNTALASVLAMGLGTVSTNVLAAKPGFEKCAGIVKTGMNACGTSKHGCGGAATSDRDSEEWIYLPKGTCEKIVKSTLKQEADNAQPKVENWEKCAGIVKTGMNACGTSKHACGGEAKTDADSEEWILVPQGTCNKIVNDNVK
;
A
#
# COMPACT_ATOMS: atom_id res chain seq x y z
N MET A 1 59.55 -21.82 -30.06
CA MET A 1 60.36 -21.67 -28.85
C MET A 1 59.71 -20.58 -28.01
N ALA A 2 59.03 -20.95 -26.92
CA ALA A 2 58.28 -20.03 -26.08
C ALA A 2 59.21 -19.45 -24.98
N ASN A 3 59.12 -18.14 -24.74
CA ASN A 3 59.89 -17.44 -23.71
C ASN A 3 59.02 -17.26 -22.45
N PRO A 4 59.50 -17.61 -21.24
CA PRO A 4 58.78 -17.41 -20.00
C PRO A 4 59.19 -16.07 -19.37
N ASN A 5 58.22 -15.22 -19.03
CA ASN A 5 58.47 -14.10 -18.13
C ASN A 5 57.32 -14.00 -17.10
N THR A 6 57.70 -14.38 -15.89
CA THR A 6 57.47 -13.64 -14.65
C THR A 6 56.05 -13.59 -14.07
N MET A 7 55.96 -14.28 -12.94
CA MET A 7 54.90 -14.27 -11.94
C MET A 7 54.64 -12.88 -11.31
N VAL A 8 53.35 -12.66 -11.01
CA VAL A 8 52.77 -11.98 -9.82
C VAL A 8 52.91 -10.45 -9.69
N ASN A 9 51.77 -9.74 -9.72
CA ASN A 9 51.35 -8.96 -8.55
C ASN A 9 49.88 -8.53 -8.60
N THR A 10 49.20 -8.75 -7.48
CA THR A 10 47.84 -8.41 -7.11
C THR A 10 47.65 -6.89 -6.98
N ALA A 11 46.58 -6.34 -7.55
CA ALA A 11 46.02 -5.06 -7.11
C ALA A 11 44.49 -5.12 -7.19
N LEU A 12 43.86 -5.41 -6.04
CA LEU A 12 42.44 -5.20 -5.82
C LEU A 12 42.22 -3.68 -5.68
N ALA A 13 41.82 -3.01 -6.75
CA ALA A 13 41.41 -1.61 -6.71
C ALA A 13 39.93 -1.54 -6.30
N SER A 14 39.69 -1.58 -4.99
CA SER A 14 38.40 -1.28 -4.38
C SER A 14 38.30 0.22 -4.12
N VAL A 15 37.54 0.96 -4.94
CA VAL A 15 36.81 2.16 -4.48
C VAL A 15 35.48 2.22 -5.21
N LEU A 16 34.44 1.84 -4.49
CA LEU A 16 33.04 2.06 -4.85
C LEU A 16 32.81 3.57 -4.87
N ALA A 17 32.77 4.17 -6.06
CA ALA A 17 32.31 5.54 -6.22
C ALA A 17 30.84 5.58 -5.78
N MET A 18 30.59 6.05 -4.55
CA MET A 18 29.26 6.33 -4.05
C MET A 18 28.67 7.44 -4.92
N GLY A 19 27.92 7.04 -5.94
CA GLY A 19 27.05 7.94 -6.68
C GLY A 19 26.08 8.55 -5.67
N LEU A 20 26.26 9.84 -5.40
CA LEU A 20 25.26 10.68 -4.77
C LEU A 20 24.06 10.74 -5.73
N GLY A 21 23.23 9.70 -5.68
CA GLY A 21 21.93 9.70 -6.32
C GLY A 21 21.14 10.84 -5.72
N THR A 22 20.74 11.79 -6.56
CA THR A 22 19.80 12.84 -6.21
C THR A 22 18.57 12.18 -5.61
N VAL A 23 18.42 12.25 -4.29
CA VAL A 23 17.17 11.92 -3.61
C VAL A 23 16.16 12.97 -4.04
N SER A 24 15.46 12.67 -5.14
CA SER A 24 14.25 13.38 -5.54
C SER A 24 13.28 13.25 -4.38
N THR A 25 13.17 14.28 -3.55
CA THR A 25 12.06 14.45 -2.61
C THR A 25 10.81 14.70 -3.45
N ASN A 26 10.27 13.62 -4.00
CA ASN A 26 8.89 13.60 -4.45
C ASN A 26 8.05 13.78 -3.18
N VAL A 27 7.85 15.03 -2.76
CA VAL A 27 6.68 15.39 -1.97
C VAL A 27 5.51 14.82 -2.75
N LEU A 28 4.97 13.70 -2.27
CA LEU A 28 3.94 12.96 -2.96
C LEU A 28 2.69 13.85 -2.91
N ALA A 29 2.53 14.68 -3.93
CA ALA A 29 1.40 15.58 -4.07
C ALA A 29 0.11 14.76 -3.91
N ALA A 30 -0.89 15.35 -3.25
CA ALA A 30 -2.19 14.71 -3.10
C ALA A 30 -2.69 14.26 -4.48
N LYS A 31 -3.09 12.98 -4.59
CA LYS A 31 -3.65 12.46 -5.83
C LYS A 31 -5.14 12.88 -5.89
N PRO A 32 -5.59 13.62 -6.91
CA PRO A 32 -6.97 14.10 -6.98
C PRO A 32 -7.97 12.94 -6.88
N GLY A 33 -8.96 13.08 -6.00
CA GLY A 33 -9.98 12.08 -5.69
C GLY A 33 -9.52 10.96 -4.75
N PHE A 34 -8.31 11.04 -4.19
CA PHE A 34 -7.77 10.04 -3.26
C PHE A 34 -7.51 10.62 -1.87
N GLU A 35 -7.78 9.77 -0.88
CA GLU A 35 -7.58 10.01 0.55
C GLU A 35 -6.48 9.09 1.11
N LYS A 36 -5.86 9.50 2.22
CA LYS A 36 -4.86 8.69 2.93
C LYS A 36 -5.54 7.85 4.01
N CYS A 37 -5.49 6.54 3.84
CA CYS A 37 -5.98 5.57 4.82
C CYS A 37 -4.81 4.92 5.56
N ALA A 38 -4.73 5.10 6.87
CA ALA A 38 -3.66 4.58 7.72
C ALA A 38 -4.12 3.48 8.67
N GLY A 39 -3.18 2.74 9.26
CA GLY A 39 -3.46 1.72 10.28
C GLY A 39 -3.96 0.38 9.72
N ILE A 40 -3.99 0.24 8.40
CA ILE A 40 -4.50 -0.97 7.70
C ILE A 40 -3.45 -1.62 6.80
N VAL A 41 -2.26 -1.03 6.70
CA VAL A 41 -1.26 -1.40 5.71
C VAL A 41 -0.42 -2.58 6.19
N LYS A 42 -0.09 -3.51 5.29
CA LYS A 42 0.87 -4.58 5.55
C LYS A 42 2.31 -4.03 5.64
N THR A 43 3.14 -4.74 6.38
CA THR A 43 4.60 -4.55 6.43
C THR A 43 5.16 -4.42 5.02
N GLY A 44 6.00 -3.42 4.79
CA GLY A 44 6.62 -3.17 3.48
C GLY A 44 5.66 -2.73 2.35
N MET A 45 4.41 -2.38 2.63
CA MET A 45 3.42 -2.02 1.59
C MET A 45 2.87 -0.59 1.69
N ASN A 46 3.48 0.25 2.52
CA ASN A 46 3.09 1.66 2.71
C ASN A 46 3.53 2.57 1.56
N ALA A 47 2.84 3.69 1.43
CA ALA A 47 3.26 4.81 0.60
C ALA A 47 4.32 5.69 1.32
N CYS A 48 5.05 6.47 0.53
CA CYS A 48 6.05 7.44 1.01
C CYS A 48 5.44 8.51 1.92
N GLY A 49 6.24 9.08 2.84
CA GLY A 49 5.87 10.31 3.56
C GLY A 49 5.12 10.06 4.87
N THR A 50 5.74 9.33 5.79
CA THR A 50 5.38 9.28 7.21
C THR A 50 6.38 10.11 8.03
N SER A 51 6.17 10.26 9.34
CA SER A 51 7.17 10.93 10.18
C SER A 51 8.37 10.02 10.49
N LYS A 52 8.19 8.69 10.36
CA LYS A 52 9.17 7.65 10.66
C LYS A 52 10.18 7.47 9.52
N HIS A 53 9.74 7.57 8.28
CA HIS A 53 10.58 7.44 7.08
C HIS A 53 9.94 8.13 5.86
N GLY A 54 10.78 8.41 4.86
CA GLY A 54 10.37 9.10 3.65
C GLY A 54 9.90 8.18 2.52
N CYS A 55 10.21 6.89 2.58
CA CYS A 55 10.09 5.98 1.43
C CYS A 55 8.91 5.01 1.57
N GLY A 56 8.29 4.68 0.43
CA GLY A 56 7.31 3.61 0.35
C GLY A 56 7.97 2.27 0.60
N GLY A 57 7.22 1.35 1.21
CA GLY A 57 7.67 0.01 1.55
C GLY A 57 8.67 -0.08 2.72
N ALA A 58 8.76 0.96 3.55
CA ALA A 58 9.61 0.99 4.74
C ALA A 58 8.87 0.66 6.05
N ALA A 59 7.56 0.39 6.01
CA ALA A 59 6.79 -0.07 7.16
C ALA A 59 7.41 -1.37 7.73
N THR A 60 7.72 -1.36 9.02
CA THR A 60 8.36 -2.49 9.72
C THR A 60 7.38 -3.44 10.39
N SER A 61 6.10 -3.08 10.42
CA SER A 61 5.03 -3.88 11.01
C SER A 61 3.70 -3.63 10.32
N ASP A 62 2.85 -4.65 10.35
CA ASP A 62 1.45 -4.55 9.95
C ASP A 62 0.70 -3.56 10.83
N ARG A 63 -0.26 -2.83 10.24
CA ARG A 63 -1.22 -1.95 10.94
C ARG A 63 -0.59 -0.80 11.71
N ASP A 64 0.62 -0.39 11.37
CA ASP A 64 1.21 0.79 11.97
C ASP A 64 0.33 2.03 11.68
N SER A 65 0.06 2.82 12.71
CA SER A 65 -0.91 3.91 12.71
C SER A 65 -0.48 5.12 11.88
N GLU A 66 0.80 5.20 11.53
CA GLU A 66 1.34 6.22 10.62
C GLU A 66 1.48 5.71 9.19
N GLU A 67 1.51 4.39 8.98
CA GLU A 67 1.66 3.80 7.66
C GLU A 67 0.33 3.84 6.90
N TRP A 68 0.39 4.36 5.68
CA TRP A 68 -0.79 4.69 4.90
C TRP A 68 -0.69 4.28 3.44
N ILE A 69 -1.85 4.18 2.79
CA ILE A 69 -2.01 4.02 1.34
C ILE A 69 -3.05 5.01 0.81
N TYR A 70 -2.97 5.36 -0.47
CA TYR A 70 -3.99 6.17 -1.15
C TYR A 70 -5.14 5.30 -1.61
N LEU A 71 -6.36 5.62 -1.16
CA LEU A 71 -7.58 5.01 -1.65
C LEU A 71 -8.53 6.08 -2.22
N PRO A 72 -9.46 5.74 -3.12
CA PRO A 72 -10.50 6.66 -3.56
C PRO A 72 -11.29 7.25 -2.38
N LYS A 73 -11.81 8.47 -2.54
CA LYS A 73 -12.66 9.13 -1.54
C LYS A 73 -13.73 8.20 -0.96
N GLY A 74 -13.89 8.19 0.36
CA GLY A 74 -14.90 7.39 1.06
C GLY A 74 -14.58 5.90 1.13
N THR A 75 -13.34 5.49 0.88
CA THR A 75 -12.93 4.09 1.01
C THR A 75 -12.42 3.78 2.41
N CYS A 76 -11.71 4.72 3.07
CA CYS A 76 -11.19 4.50 4.42
C CYS A 76 -12.31 4.10 5.39
N GLU A 77 -13.46 4.79 5.35
CA GLU A 77 -14.58 4.55 6.28
C GLU A 77 -15.21 3.15 6.14
N LYS A 78 -15.04 2.52 4.97
CA LYS A 78 -15.59 1.19 4.65
C LYS A 78 -14.68 0.06 5.12
N ILE A 79 -13.47 0.38 5.57
CA ILE A 79 -12.46 -0.62 5.95
C ILE A 79 -12.35 -0.66 7.49
N VAL A 80 -12.39 -1.87 8.03
CA VAL A 80 -12.21 -2.11 9.47
C VAL A 80 -10.87 -1.55 9.95
N LYS A 81 -10.86 -0.87 11.10
CA LYS A 81 -9.67 -0.25 11.74
C LYS A 81 -8.95 0.83 10.92
N SER A 82 -9.46 1.21 9.76
CA SER A 82 -8.88 2.28 8.95
C SER A 82 -9.05 3.65 9.59
N THR A 83 -8.01 4.48 9.50
CA THR A 83 -8.02 5.87 9.95
C THR A 83 -7.79 6.79 8.77
N LEU A 84 -8.73 7.72 8.54
CA LEU A 84 -8.56 8.81 7.58
C LEU A 84 -7.51 9.80 8.10
N LYS A 85 -6.39 9.95 7.39
CA LYS A 85 -5.32 10.91 7.74
C LYS A 85 -5.32 12.16 6.86
N GLN A 86 -5.89 12.05 5.66
CA GLN A 86 -6.04 13.17 4.75
C GLN A 86 -7.24 12.90 3.85
N GLU A 87 -8.22 13.81 3.86
CA GLU A 87 -9.38 13.73 2.98
C GLU A 87 -8.98 13.94 1.53
N ALA A 88 -9.68 13.25 0.62
CA ALA A 88 -9.63 13.52 -0.80
C ALA A 88 -10.27 14.87 -1.12
N ASP A 89 -9.74 15.55 -2.14
CA ASP A 89 -10.48 16.60 -2.82
C ASP A 89 -11.75 16.02 -3.49
N ASN A 90 -12.58 16.90 -4.07
CA ASN A 90 -13.81 16.48 -4.74
C ASN A 90 -13.61 15.98 -6.18
N ALA A 91 -12.36 15.81 -6.63
CA ALA A 91 -12.11 15.30 -7.97
C ALA A 91 -12.53 13.83 -8.08
N GLN A 92 -12.93 13.41 -9.28
CA GLN A 92 -13.22 12.01 -9.54
C GLN A 92 -11.91 11.20 -9.62
N PRO A 93 -11.78 10.10 -8.86
CA PRO A 93 -10.58 9.27 -8.89
C PRO A 93 -10.48 8.55 -10.24
N LYS A 94 -9.37 8.75 -10.95
CA LYS A 94 -9.06 7.96 -12.16
C LYS A 94 -8.48 6.62 -11.74
N VAL A 95 -9.31 5.58 -11.81
CA VAL A 95 -8.95 4.17 -11.53
C VAL A 95 -9.22 3.35 -12.78
N GLU A 96 -8.18 2.74 -13.34
CA GLU A 96 -8.29 1.94 -14.57
C GLU A 96 -8.91 0.57 -14.28
N ASN A 97 -8.36 -0.14 -13.30
CA ASN A 97 -8.78 -1.48 -12.93
C ASN A 97 -9.25 -1.54 -11.48
N TRP A 98 -10.36 -2.23 -11.26
CA TRP A 98 -10.96 -2.47 -9.95
C TRP A 98 -10.87 -3.94 -9.56
N GLU A 99 -10.77 -4.21 -8.27
CA GLU A 99 -10.87 -5.54 -7.70
C GLU A 99 -11.85 -5.57 -6.52
N LYS A 100 -12.46 -6.72 -6.27
CA LYS A 100 -13.22 -6.96 -5.05
C LYS A 100 -12.23 -7.30 -3.93
N CYS A 101 -12.32 -6.60 -2.80
CA CYS A 101 -11.56 -6.94 -1.61
C CYS A 101 -12.51 -7.33 -0.48
N ALA A 102 -12.53 -8.64 -0.18
CA ALA A 102 -13.40 -9.23 0.83
C ALA A 102 -12.70 -9.38 2.18
N GLY A 103 -13.45 -9.49 3.28
CA GLY A 103 -12.87 -9.74 4.61
C GLY A 103 -12.20 -8.54 5.27
N ILE A 104 -12.30 -7.35 4.68
CA ILE A 104 -11.78 -6.09 5.27
C ILE A 104 -12.90 -5.08 5.58
N VAL A 105 -14.14 -5.45 5.28
CA VAL A 105 -15.29 -4.54 5.20
C VAL A 105 -15.87 -4.26 6.58
N LYS A 106 -16.15 -2.99 6.86
CA LYS A 106 -16.84 -2.57 8.08
C LYS A 106 -18.33 -2.95 8.01
N THR A 107 -18.90 -3.29 9.15
CA THR A 107 -20.34 -3.57 9.32
C THR A 107 -21.18 -2.50 8.63
N GLY A 108 -22.14 -2.92 7.82
CA GLY A 108 -23.02 -2.05 7.06
C GLY A 108 -22.35 -1.27 5.92
N MET A 109 -21.14 -1.66 5.46
CA MET A 109 -20.38 -0.91 4.43
C MET A 109 -19.98 -1.75 3.20
N ASN A 110 -20.52 -2.95 3.05
CA ASN A 110 -20.26 -3.79 1.88
C ASN A 110 -20.91 -3.25 0.60
N ALA A 111 -20.38 -3.66 -0.55
CA ALA A 111 -20.99 -3.48 -1.84
C ALA A 111 -22.10 -4.52 -2.11
N CYS A 112 -23.00 -4.21 -3.04
CA CYS A 112 -24.07 -5.13 -3.48
C CYS A 112 -23.50 -6.42 -4.10
N GLY A 113 -24.26 -7.52 -4.07
CA GLY A 113 -23.89 -8.78 -4.70
C GLY A 113 -22.82 -9.56 -3.92
N THR A 114 -23.06 -9.73 -2.61
CA THR A 114 -22.32 -10.69 -1.78
C THR A 114 -23.04 -12.03 -1.78
N SER A 115 -22.41 -13.10 -1.29
CA SER A 115 -23.08 -14.41 -1.16
C SER A 115 -24.12 -14.44 -0.05
N LYS A 116 -24.07 -13.49 0.89
CA LYS A 116 -25.00 -13.39 2.03
C LYS A 116 -26.22 -12.53 1.73
N HIS A 117 -26.09 -11.52 0.89
CA HIS A 117 -27.20 -10.62 0.57
C HIS A 117 -27.02 -9.85 -0.74
N ALA A 118 -28.17 -9.42 -1.30
CA ALA A 118 -28.24 -8.83 -2.63
C ALA A 118 -27.83 -7.35 -2.64
N CYS A 119 -28.03 -6.61 -1.55
CA CYS A 119 -27.81 -5.16 -1.50
C CYS A 119 -26.53 -4.79 -0.74
N GLY A 120 -26.07 -3.55 -0.97
CA GLY A 120 -24.95 -2.95 -0.27
C GLY A 120 -25.37 -2.43 1.10
N GLY A 121 -24.44 -2.43 2.05
CA GLY A 121 -24.65 -1.93 3.40
C GLY A 121 -25.42 -2.87 4.35
N GLU A 122 -25.43 -4.16 4.04
CA GLU A 122 -26.15 -5.20 4.80
C GLU A 122 -25.22 -6.11 5.64
N ALA A 123 -23.90 -5.93 5.53
CA ALA A 123 -22.91 -6.67 6.28
C ALA A 123 -23.19 -6.56 7.78
N LYS A 124 -23.36 -7.72 8.44
CA LYS A 124 -23.78 -7.78 9.86
C LYS A 124 -22.61 -7.73 10.84
N THR A 125 -21.41 -8.02 10.38
CA THR A 125 -20.20 -8.07 11.19
C THR A 125 -19.02 -7.51 10.42
N ASP A 126 -18.11 -6.89 11.16
CA ASP A 126 -16.83 -6.41 10.64
C ASP A 126 -16.01 -7.58 10.08
N ALA A 127 -15.31 -7.33 8.99
CA ALA A 127 -14.35 -8.25 8.36
C ALA A 127 -14.95 -9.61 8.02
N ASP A 128 -16.24 -9.67 7.65
CA ASP A 128 -16.83 -10.91 7.16
C ASP A 128 -16.19 -11.33 5.82
N SER A 129 -15.79 -12.60 5.70
CA SER A 129 -15.03 -13.12 4.56
C SER A 129 -15.77 -13.08 3.22
N GLU A 130 -17.10 -12.98 3.25
CA GLU A 130 -17.95 -12.91 2.07
C GLU A 130 -18.32 -11.46 1.69
N GLU A 131 -18.09 -10.54 2.63
CA GLU A 131 -18.40 -9.12 2.47
C GLU A 131 -17.24 -8.37 1.86
N TRP A 132 -17.52 -7.60 0.80
CA TRP A 132 -16.49 -7.00 -0.04
C TRP A 132 -16.79 -5.55 -0.42
N ILE A 133 -15.74 -4.80 -0.75
CA ILE A 133 -15.81 -3.47 -1.37
C ILE A 133 -14.96 -3.45 -2.65
N LEU A 134 -15.27 -2.52 -3.57
CA LEU A 134 -14.40 -2.25 -4.71
C LEU A 134 -13.23 -1.37 -4.27
N VAL A 135 -12.04 -1.79 -4.66
CA VAL A 135 -10.80 -1.02 -4.49
C VAL A 135 -10.00 -1.05 -5.80
N PRO A 136 -9.08 -0.10 -6.03
CA PRO A 136 -8.16 -0.19 -7.17
C PRO A 136 -7.39 -1.50 -7.16
N GLN A 137 -7.09 -2.06 -8.33
CA GLN A 137 -6.37 -3.33 -8.46
C GLN A 137 -5.04 -3.34 -7.68
N GLY A 138 -4.75 -4.46 -7.01
CA GLY A 138 -3.55 -4.64 -6.18
C GLY A 138 -3.61 -3.94 -4.81
N THR A 139 -4.71 -3.29 -4.46
CA THR A 139 -4.92 -2.67 -3.15
C THR A 139 -5.15 -3.72 -2.07
N CYS A 140 -5.94 -4.76 -2.35
CA CYS A 140 -6.31 -5.78 -1.38
C CYS A 140 -5.06 -6.49 -0.81
N ASN A 141 -4.04 -6.68 -1.65
CA ASN A 141 -2.76 -7.27 -1.24
C ASN A 141 -1.97 -6.40 -0.26
N LYS A 142 -2.23 -5.09 -0.21
CA LYS A 142 -1.55 -4.13 0.67
C LYS A 142 -2.25 -3.94 2.01
N ILE A 143 -3.49 -4.41 2.14
CA ILE A 143 -4.31 -4.26 3.35
C ILE A 143 -4.21 -5.53 4.19
N VAL A 144 -3.98 -5.37 5.48
CA VAL A 144 -3.97 -6.49 6.43
C VAL A 144 -5.37 -7.08 6.53
N ASN A 145 -5.53 -8.34 6.14
CA ASN A 145 -6.78 -9.07 6.16
C ASN A 145 -6.62 -10.32 7.04
N ASP A 146 -7.21 -10.31 8.24
CA ASP A 146 -7.09 -11.42 9.20
C ASP A 146 -7.82 -12.69 8.72
N ASN A 147 -8.67 -12.60 7.68
CA ASN A 147 -9.40 -13.74 7.12
C ASN A 147 -8.60 -14.53 6.08
N VAL A 148 -7.49 -13.97 5.59
CA VAL A 148 -6.60 -14.64 4.65
C VAL A 148 -5.40 -15.14 5.44
N LYS A 149 -5.47 -16.39 5.90
CA LYS A 149 -4.35 -17.09 6.56
C LYS A 149 -3.29 -17.51 5.54
#